data_AF-A0A1W1ZNB9-F1
#
_entry.id   AF-A0A1W1ZNB9-F1
#
_cell.length_a   1.000
_cell.length_b   1.000
_cell.length_c   1.000
_cell.angle_alpha   90.00
_cell.angle_beta   90.00
_cell.angle_gamma   90.00
#
_symmetry.space_group_name_H-M   'P 1'
#
loop_
_entity.id
_entity.type
_entity.pdbx_description
1 polymer ?
#
loop_
_entity_poly.entity_id
_entity_poly.type
_entity_poly.pdbx_seq_one_letter_code
_entity_poly.pdbx_strand_id
1 'polypeptide(L)'
;MALVVGQPWAWAVVAVVTLGVPLGLFGGMYSVLLAYGKVRRGGFAPACLFWLFAFPLARLLQEVLTRLVLLGEPGLPPKAWGFLAFQAIISAGFAIGFLWLHERIAPQSWRRVSSPA
;
A
#
# COMPACT_ATOMS: atom_id res chain seq x y z
N MET A 1 -11.28 1.61 13.91
CA MET A 1 -11.11 1.38 15.36
C MET A 1 -10.55 2.57 16.15
N ALA A 2 -9.74 3.49 15.59
CA ALA A 2 -9.18 4.62 16.34
C ALA A 2 -10.21 5.59 16.96
N LEU A 3 -11.37 5.78 16.31
CA LEU A 3 -12.48 6.59 16.85
C LEU A 3 -13.19 5.96 18.07
N VAL A 4 -13.01 4.65 18.30
CA VAL A 4 -13.74 3.90 19.34
C VAL A 4 -13.00 3.93 20.70
N VAL A 5 -11.71 4.31 20.72
CA VAL A 5 -10.83 4.20 21.90
C VAL A 5 -10.51 5.57 22.51
N GLY A 6 -11.15 6.66 22.06
CA GLY A 6 -10.83 8.02 22.54
C GLY A 6 -9.43 8.50 22.14
N GLN A 7 -8.79 7.84 21.16
CA GLN A 7 -7.48 8.23 20.66
C GLN A 7 -7.59 9.53 19.85
N PRO A 8 -6.62 10.47 19.97
CA PRO A 8 -6.66 11.72 19.23
C PRO A 8 -6.80 11.47 17.74
N TRP A 9 -7.66 12.23 17.06
CA TRP A 9 -7.87 12.12 15.61
C TRP A 9 -6.55 12.19 14.81
N ALA A 10 -5.57 12.93 15.32
CA ALA A 10 -4.22 13.03 14.79
C ALA A 10 -3.53 11.66 14.63
N TRP A 11 -3.73 10.72 15.56
CA TRP A 11 -3.18 9.36 15.45
C TRP A 11 -3.77 8.60 14.27
N ALA A 12 -5.07 8.74 14.02
CA ALA A 12 -5.72 8.11 12.88
C ALA A 12 -5.21 8.71 11.56
N VAL A 13 -5.09 10.03 11.48
CA VAL A 13 -4.57 10.73 10.30
C VAL A 13 -3.12 10.32 10.02
N VAL A 14 -2.25 10.33 11.03
CA VAL A 14 -0.86 9.90 10.88
C VAL A 14 -0.80 8.47 10.38
N ALA A 15 -1.53 7.53 10.98
CA ALA A 15 -1.54 6.14 10.55
C ALA A 15 -2.04 5.94 9.10
N VAL A 16 -3.04 6.72 8.68
CA VAL A 16 -3.56 6.68 7.31
C VAL A 16 -2.53 7.25 6.33
N VAL A 17 -1.87 8.35 6.67
CA VAL A 17 -0.88 9.00 5.78
C VAL A 17 0.39 8.16 5.68
N THR A 18 0.93 7.69 6.80
CA THR A 18 2.17 6.89 6.82
C THR A 18 2.01 5.53 6.15
N LEU A 19 0.77 5.03 6.01
CA LEU A 19 0.44 3.82 5.26
C LEU A 19 0.12 4.15 3.79
N GLY A 20 -0.75 5.14 3.58
CA GLY A 20 -1.28 5.51 2.27
C GLY A 20 -0.22 6.06 1.34
N VAL A 21 0.75 6.83 1.85
CA VAL A 21 1.84 7.39 1.04
C VAL A 21 2.74 6.29 0.45
N PRO A 22 3.30 5.35 1.25
CA PRO A 22 4.05 4.22 0.70
C PRO A 22 3.23 3.40 -0.29
N LEU A 23 1.98 3.07 0.04
CA LEU A 23 1.12 2.28 -0.83
C LEU A 23 0.82 2.99 -2.16
N GLY A 24 0.56 4.28 -2.13
CA GLY A 24 0.37 5.10 -3.33
C GLY A 24 1.63 5.17 -4.19
N LEU A 25 2.80 5.31 -3.59
CA LEU A 25 4.09 5.29 -4.29
C LEU A 25 4.36 3.94 -4.97
N PHE A 26 4.22 2.82 -4.24
CA PHE A 26 4.40 1.49 -4.82
C PHE A 26 3.36 1.17 -5.89
N GLY A 27 2.10 1.56 -5.68
CA GLY A 27 1.04 1.42 -6.68
C GLY A 27 1.30 2.24 -7.95
N GLY A 28 1.79 3.47 -7.79
CA GLY A 28 2.23 4.33 -8.90
C GLY A 28 3.41 3.72 -9.66
N MET A 29 4.42 3.21 -8.94
CA MET A 29 5.58 2.54 -9.53
C MET A 29 5.18 1.29 -10.34
N TYR A 30 4.23 0.49 -9.82
CA TYR A 30 3.67 -0.65 -10.56
C TYR A 30 2.90 -0.20 -11.82
N SER A 31 2.15 0.90 -11.74
CA SER A 31 1.43 1.47 -12.87
C SER A 31 2.38 1.96 -13.97
N VAL A 32 3.53 2.54 -13.59
CA VAL A 32 4.62 2.89 -14.52
C VAL A 32 5.21 1.63 -15.16
N LEU A 33 5.47 0.57 -14.39
CA LEU A 33 5.98 -0.70 -14.90
C LEU A 33 5.05 -1.33 -15.95
N LEU A 34 3.73 -1.21 -15.74
CA LEU A 34 2.70 -1.61 -16.70
C LEU A 34 2.67 -0.71 -17.94
N ALA A 35 2.84 0.60 -17.78
CA ALA A 35 2.90 1.56 -18.89
C ALA A 35 4.11 1.31 -19.81
N TYR A 36 5.25 0.91 -19.24
CA TYR A 36 6.45 0.50 -19.99
C TYR A 36 6.30 -0.86 -20.71
N GLY A 37 5.18 -1.57 -20.55
CA GLY A 37 4.92 -2.83 -21.26
C GLY A 37 5.74 -4.03 -20.77
N LYS A 38 6.52 -3.88 -19.70
CA LYS A 38 7.34 -4.98 -19.14
C LYS A 38 6.50 -6.08 -18.46
N VAL A 39 5.24 -5.78 -18.13
CA VAL A 39 4.31 -6.70 -17.46
C VAL A 39 3.05 -6.85 -18.31
N ARG A 40 2.67 -8.09 -18.61
CA ARG A 40 1.45 -8.39 -19.38
C ARG A 40 0.21 -8.03 -18.53
N ARG A 41 -0.65 -7.14 -19.05
CA ARG A 41 -1.95 -6.82 -18.41
C ARG A 41 -2.74 -8.11 -18.21
N GLY A 42 -3.29 -8.33 -17.01
CA GLY A 42 -4.02 -9.55 -16.63
C GLY A 42 -3.17 -10.67 -16.00
N GLY A 43 -1.86 -10.48 -15.85
CA GLY A 43 -1.02 -11.43 -15.11
C GLY A 43 -1.17 -11.27 -13.60
N PHE A 44 -1.91 -12.18 -12.96
CA PHE A 44 -1.97 -12.26 -11.49
C PHE A 44 -0.59 -12.52 -10.85
N ALA A 45 0.20 -13.40 -11.46
CA ALA A 45 1.52 -13.78 -10.97
C ALA A 45 2.51 -12.60 -10.81
N PRO A 46 2.73 -11.72 -11.80
CA PRO A 46 3.63 -10.58 -11.64
C PRO A 46 3.15 -9.55 -10.61
N ALA A 47 1.83 -9.34 -10.47
CA ALA A 47 1.28 -8.46 -9.44
C ALA A 47 1.56 -8.99 -8.03
N CYS A 48 1.36 -10.30 -7.83
CA CYS A 48 1.66 -10.97 -6.56
C CYS A 48 3.15 -10.95 -6.22
N LEU A 49 4.03 -11.23 -7.18
CA LEU A 49 5.48 -11.19 -6.95
C LEU A 49 5.97 -9.78 -6.57
N PHE A 50 5.44 -8.74 -7.23
CA PHE A 50 5.76 -7.36 -6.87
C PHE A 50 5.28 -7.00 -5.46
N TRP A 51 4.01 -7.30 -5.16
CA TRP A 51 3.41 -6.96 -3.87
C TRP A 51 3.92 -7.83 -2.71
N LEU A 52 4.47 -9.02 -2.98
CA LEU A 52 5.15 -9.86 -2.00
C LEU A 52 6.28 -9.12 -1.28
N PHE A 53 6.99 -8.24 -1.99
CA PHE A 53 8.07 -7.44 -1.41
C PHE A 53 7.62 -6.01 -1.10
N ALA A 54 6.80 -5.40 -1.96
CA ALA A 54 6.35 -4.03 -1.77
C ALA A 54 5.43 -3.86 -0.56
N PHE A 55 4.56 -4.83 -0.25
CA PHE A 55 3.62 -4.71 0.87
C PHE A 55 4.30 -4.80 2.24
N PRO A 56 5.18 -5.80 2.52
CA PRO A 56 5.93 -5.83 3.77
C PRO A 56 6.82 -4.61 3.94
N LEU A 57 7.42 -4.12 2.84
CA LEU A 57 8.26 -2.93 2.87
C LEU A 57 7.46 -1.66 3.18
N ALA A 58 6.28 -1.50 2.55
CA ALA A 58 5.36 -0.40 2.86
C ALA A 58 4.90 -0.43 4.32
N ARG A 59 4.64 -1.63 4.86
CA ARG A 59 4.23 -1.81 6.26
C ARG A 59 5.35 -1.56 7.25
N LEU A 60 6.59 -1.91 6.90
CA LEU A 60 7.76 -1.61 7.71
C LEU A 60 8.04 -0.10 7.69
N LEU A 61 7.95 0.54 6.52
CA LEU A 61 8.09 1.98 6.38
C LEU A 61 6.99 2.73 7.16
N GLN A 62 5.75 2.24 7.12
CA GLN A 62 4.66 2.78 7.93
C GLN A 62 5.00 2.71 9.43
N GLU A 63 5.44 1.57 9.94
CA GLU A 63 5.78 1.40 11.36
C GLU A 63 6.90 2.36 11.79
N VAL A 64 7.95 2.47 10.98
CA VAL A 64 9.09 3.38 11.22
C VAL A 64 8.65 4.84 11.18
N LEU A 65 7.91 5.25 10.16
CA LEU A 65 7.41 6.63 10.02
C LEU A 65 6.43 6.99 11.13
N THR A 66 5.56 6.07 11.51
CA THR A 66 4.56 6.30 12.56
C THR A 66 5.25 6.47 13.92
N ARG A 67 6.27 5.66 14.23
CA ARG A 67 7.09 5.83 15.44
C ARG A 67 7.89 7.13 15.40
N LEU A 68 8.51 7.45 14.26
CA LEU A 68 9.25 8.70 14.11
C LEU A 68 8.37 9.93 14.33
N VAL A 69 7.16 9.94 13.76
CA VAL A 69 6.22 11.08 13.88
C VAL A 69 5.64 11.20 15.28
N LEU A 70 5.36 10.08 15.97
CA LEU A 70 4.63 10.09 17.25
C LEU A 70 5.53 10.04 18.48
N LEU A 71 6.69 9.38 18.37
CA LEU A 71 7.64 9.18 19.47
C LEU A 71 8.95 9.95 19.26
N GLY A 72 9.17 10.56 18.08
CA GLY A 72 10.40 11.28 17.74
C GLY A 72 11.59 10.38 17.42
N GLU A 73 11.45 9.06 17.57
CA GLU A 73 12.54 8.10 17.45
C GLU A 73 12.20 7.04 16.38
N PRO A 74 13.10 6.81 15.39
CA PRO A 74 12.93 5.72 14.45
C PRO A 74 13.19 4.38 15.15
N GLY A 75 12.20 3.49 15.17
CA GLY A 75 12.29 2.18 15.80
C GLY A 75 11.84 1.06 14.87
N LEU A 76 12.60 -0.03 14.83
CA LEU A 76 12.19 -1.25 14.14
C LEU A 76 11.26 -2.09 15.02
N PRO A 77 10.32 -2.86 14.43
CA PRO A 77 9.48 -3.76 15.20
C PRO A 77 10.32 -4.84 15.90
N PRO A 78 10.03 -5.18 17.19
CA PRO A 78 10.82 -6.12 17.99
C PRO A 78 10.99 -7.52 17.36
N LYS A 79 10.08 -7.91 16.44
CA LYS A 79 10.12 -9.16 15.68
C LYS A 79 10.01 -8.87 14.18
N ALA A 80 10.97 -8.14 13.63
CA ALA A 80 10.95 -7.71 12.23
C ALA A 80 10.74 -8.87 11.25
N TRP A 81 11.38 -10.02 11.46
CA TRP A 81 11.21 -11.18 10.57
C TRP A 81 9.82 -11.82 10.65
N GLY A 82 9.27 -11.99 11.86
CA GLY A 82 7.91 -12.50 12.03
C GLY A 82 6.86 -11.55 11.45
N PHE A 83 7.09 -10.25 11.59
CA PHE A 83 6.26 -9.22 10.97
C PHE A 83 6.30 -9.30 9.45
N LEU A 84 7.49 -9.36 8.84
CA LEU A 84 7.65 -9.45 7.39
C LEU A 84 7.03 -10.73 6.83
N ALA A 85 7.21 -11.88 7.49
CA ALA A 85 6.60 -13.15 7.08
C ALA A 85 5.07 -13.08 7.11
N PHE A 86 4.49 -12.50 8.17
CA PHE A 86 3.05 -12.29 8.23
C PHE A 86 2.56 -11.32 7.13
N GLN A 87 3.24 -10.19 6.91
CA GLN A 87 2.87 -9.27 5.85
C GLN A 87 2.99 -9.91 4.46
N ALA A 88 3.95 -10.81 4.24
CA ALA A 88 4.11 -11.55 2.99
C ALA A 88 2.97 -12.55 2.73
N ILE A 89 2.37 -13.12 3.77
CA ILE A 89 1.16 -13.95 3.63
C ILE A 89 -0.04 -13.06 3.24
N ILE A 90 -0.18 -11.92 3.90
CA ILE A 90 -1.28 -10.98 3.66
C ILE A 90 -1.15 -10.25 2.31
N SER A 91 0.07 -10.08 1.80
CA SER A 91 0.33 -9.34 0.55
C SER A 91 -0.35 -9.96 -0.66
N ALA A 92 -0.56 -11.29 -0.67
CA ALA A 92 -1.30 -11.97 -1.74
C ALA A 92 -2.75 -11.48 -1.81
N GLY A 93 -3.44 -11.40 -0.66
CA GLY A 93 -4.80 -10.85 -0.58
C GLY A 93 -4.85 -9.38 -0.99
N PHE A 94 -3.85 -8.60 -0.58
CA PHE A 94 -3.73 -7.21 -1.02
C PHE A 94 -3.51 -7.09 -2.53
N ALA A 95 -2.64 -7.91 -3.12
CA ALA A 95 -2.35 -7.91 -4.54
C ALA A 95 -3.59 -8.21 -5.39
N ILE A 96 -4.45 -9.14 -4.94
CA ILE A 96 -5.75 -9.42 -5.58
C ILE A 96 -6.62 -8.16 -5.58
N GLY A 97 -6.79 -7.52 -4.42
CA GLY A 97 -7.60 -6.31 -4.29
C GLY A 97 -7.07 -5.15 -5.13
N PHE A 98 -5.74 -4.96 -5.14
CA PHE A 98 -5.07 -3.96 -5.95
C PHE A 98 -5.26 -4.22 -7.45
N LEU A 99 -5.10 -5.47 -7.91
CA LEU A 99 -5.34 -5.83 -9.31
C LEU A 99 -6.78 -5.51 -9.70
N TRP A 100 -7.74 -5.82 -8.82
CA TRP A 100 -9.14 -5.53 -9.06
C TRP A 100 -9.43 -4.02 -9.15
N LEU A 101 -8.87 -3.22 -8.23
CA LEU A 101 -8.93 -1.76 -8.25
C LEU A 101 -8.30 -1.20 -9.55
N HIS A 102 -7.13 -1.69 -9.93
CA HIS A 102 -6.41 -1.23 -11.10
C HIS A 102 -7.09 -1.63 -12.42
N GLU A 103 -7.66 -2.82 -12.52
CA GLU A 103 -8.30 -3.31 -13.74
C GLU A 103 -9.75 -2.82 -13.91
N ARG A 104 -10.51 -2.68 -12.82
CA ARG A 104 -11.94 -2.33 -12.91
C ARG A 104 -12.24 -0.88 -12.58
N ILE A 105 -11.55 -0.27 -11.62
CA ILE A 105 -11.88 1.09 -11.15
C ILE A 105 -11.06 2.13 -11.91
N ALA A 106 -9.76 1.91 -12.15
CA ALA A 106 -8.90 2.87 -12.84
C ALA A 106 -9.39 3.25 -14.27
N PRO A 107 -9.92 2.33 -15.11
CA PRO A 107 -10.44 2.69 -16.42
C PRO A 107 -11.77 3.45 -16.37
N GLN A 108 -12.52 3.34 -15.27
CA GLN A 108 -13.81 4.01 -15.10
C GLN A 108 -13.65 5.41 -14.49
N SER A 109 -12.67 5.59 -13.60
CA SER A 109 -12.32 6.90 -13.05
C SER A 109 -11.69 7.79 -14.13
N TRP A 110 -10.78 7.24 -14.95
CA TRP A 110 -10.18 8.00 -16.06
C TRP A 110 -11.23 8.46 -17.08
N ARG A 111 -12.17 7.58 -17.47
CA ARG A 111 -13.27 7.95 -18.38
C ARG A 111 -14.17 9.05 -17.83
N ARG A 112 -14.42 9.07 -16.52
CA ARG A 112 -15.21 10.13 -15.88
C ARG A 112 -14.48 11.46 -15.81
N VAL A 113 -13.16 11.45 -15.65
CA VAL A 113 -12.33 12.68 -15.64
C VAL A 113 -12.08 13.20 -17.06
N SER A 114 -12.01 12.32 -18.07
CA SER A 114 -11.75 12.70 -19.46
C SER A 114 -13.00 13.04 -20.29
N SER A 115 -14.20 12.79 -19.77
CA SER A 115 -15.43 13.33 -20.37
C SER A 115 -15.60 14.77 -19.92
N PRO A 116 -15.39 15.78 -20.78
CA PRO A 116 -15.91 17.11 -20.48
C PRO A 116 -17.44 16.99 -20.46
N ALA A 117 -18.05 17.53 -19.40
CA ALA A 117 -19.48 17.78 -19.37
C ALA A 117 -19.88 18.79 -20.47
#